data_AF-A0A2E8H0V1-F1
#
_entry.id   AF-A0A2E8H0V1-F1
#
_cell.length_a   1.000
_cell.length_b   1.000
_cell.length_c   1.000
_cell.angle_alpha   90.00
_cell.angle_beta   90.00
_cell.angle_gamma   90.00
#
_symmetry.space_group_name_H-M   'P 1'
#
loop_
_entity.id
_entity.type
_entity.pdbx_description
1 polymer ?
#
loop_
_entity_poly.entity_id
_entity_poly.type
_entity_poly.pdbx_seq_one_letter_code
_entity_poly.pdbx_strand_id
1 'polypeptide(L)'
;MSTRRIHALLLMVSWMMLSAVPVRAESAEQLLQQGRHREEILGDLARAIDSYEKVLEIHARNHRSAARAQYRIGRCLEKMAALTEARVAYRAVLRTFSDQADVVRLARAALRRVGDDAVVGTGDLTLRLLLEHSMLPMNPHRPAEFDLSPDGERLVFRDRSKLQISGDGRAVIRPLADIGTELWPMPRWSPEGEHIAYMAGHGT
;
A
#
# COMPACT_ATOMS: atom_id res chain seq x y z
N MET A 1 18.92 -8.31 70.40
CA MET A 1 18.14 -8.64 69.18
C MET A 1 18.90 -9.71 68.41
N SER A 2 18.27 -10.86 68.16
CA SER A 2 18.90 -12.04 67.57
C SER A 2 19.27 -11.79 66.10
N THR A 3 20.55 -11.98 65.75
CA THR A 3 21.10 -11.88 64.38
C THR A 3 20.29 -12.67 63.36
N ARG A 4 19.62 -13.75 63.79
CA ARG A 4 18.71 -14.56 62.96
C ARG A 4 17.50 -13.78 62.44
N ARG A 5 16.96 -12.82 63.20
CA ARG A 5 15.82 -11.99 62.77
C ARG A 5 16.22 -10.97 61.71
N ILE A 6 17.45 -10.46 61.78
CA ILE A 6 18.01 -9.52 60.81
C ILE A 6 18.32 -10.23 59.49
N HIS A 7 18.86 -11.46 59.55
CA HIS A 7 19.12 -12.27 58.34
C HIS A 7 17.82 -12.74 57.67
N ALA A 8 16.79 -13.07 58.45
CA ALA A 8 15.47 -13.41 57.92
C ALA A 8 14.79 -12.23 57.23
N LEU A 9 14.92 -11.01 57.78
CA LEU A 9 14.40 -9.79 57.15
C LEU A 9 15.18 -9.43 55.87
N LEU A 10 16.50 -9.60 55.84
CA LEU A 10 17.32 -9.34 54.65
C LEU A 10 17.04 -10.33 53.51
N LEU A 11 16.77 -11.61 53.80
CA LEU A 11 16.38 -12.60 52.80
C LEU A 11 14.98 -12.34 52.21
N MET A 12 14.05 -11.81 53.03
CA MET A 12 12.67 -11.52 52.59
C MET A 12 12.61 -10.28 51.68
N VAL A 13 13.43 -9.25 51.94
CA VAL A 13 13.56 -8.08 51.06
C VAL A 13 14.28 -8.43 49.74
N SER A 14 15.25 -9.34 49.79
CA SER A 14 15.94 -9.87 48.60
C SER A 14 15.01 -10.65 47.67
N TRP A 15 14.03 -11.38 48.22
CA TRP A 15 13.03 -12.11 47.43
C TRP A 15 11.98 -11.18 46.78
N MET A 16 11.68 -10.03 47.38
CA MET A 16 10.73 -9.05 46.84
C MET A 16 11.24 -8.28 45.60
N MET A 17 12.53 -8.34 45.29
CA MET A 17 13.14 -7.57 44.19
C MET A 17 13.28 -8.33 42.87
N LEU A 18 12.83 -9.59 42.79
CA LEU A 18 12.96 -10.42 41.58
C LEU A 18 11.62 -10.70 40.88
N SER A 19 10.77 -9.69 40.76
CA SER A 19 9.69 -9.72 39.77
C SER A 19 10.13 -8.90 38.56
N ALA A 20 10.71 -9.58 37.56
CA ALA A 20 10.91 -9.00 36.26
C ALA A 20 9.52 -8.66 35.69
N VAL A 21 9.12 -7.39 35.79
CA VAL A 21 7.92 -6.90 35.10
C VAL A 21 8.22 -7.09 33.61
N PRO A 22 7.49 -7.96 32.90
CA PRO A 22 7.71 -8.09 31.46
C PRO A 22 7.35 -6.73 30.85
N VAL A 23 8.32 -6.09 30.20
CA VAL A 23 8.07 -4.92 29.36
C VAL A 23 7.06 -5.37 28.32
N ARG A 24 5.80 -4.97 28.50
CA ARG A 24 4.75 -5.28 27.53
C ARG A 24 5.06 -4.47 26.28
N ALA A 25 5.37 -5.17 25.19
CA ALA A 25 5.55 -4.54 23.89
C ALA A 25 4.34 -3.63 23.60
N GLU A 26 4.59 -2.37 23.24
CA GLU A 26 3.54 -1.41 22.92
C GLU A 26 2.70 -1.96 21.77
N SER A 27 1.38 -1.95 21.93
CA SER A 27 0.49 -2.41 20.86
C SER A 27 0.51 -1.46 19.66
N ALA A 28 0.19 -1.99 18.48
CA ALA A 28 0.07 -1.20 17.25
C ALA A 28 -0.88 0.01 17.42
N GLU A 29 -1.97 -0.17 18.16
CA GLU A 29 -2.94 0.90 18.43
C GLU A 29 -2.39 1.97 19.36
N GLN A 30 -1.62 1.61 20.38
CA GLN A 30 -0.97 2.58 21.28
C GLN A 30 0.06 3.42 20.53
N LEU A 31 0.90 2.80 19.69
CA LEU A 31 1.85 3.50 18.84
C LEU A 31 1.15 4.45 17.85
N LEU A 32 0.05 4.00 17.24
CA LEU A 32 -0.80 4.85 16.40
C LEU A 32 -1.38 6.03 17.18
N GLN A 33 -1.82 5.86 18.43
CA GLN A 33 -2.37 6.94 19.25
C GLN A 33 -1.27 7.94 19.64
N GLN A 34 -0.09 7.45 20.00
CA GLN A 34 1.07 8.29 20.27
C GLN A 34 1.47 9.12 19.04
N GLY A 35 1.54 8.50 17.85
CA GLY A 35 1.81 9.19 16.59
C GLY A 35 0.76 10.26 16.29
N ARG A 36 -0.54 9.95 16.47
CA ARG A 36 -1.62 10.95 16.27
C ARG A 36 -1.52 12.11 17.23
N HIS A 37 -1.21 11.86 18.50
CA HIS A 37 -1.02 12.94 19.46
C HIS A 37 0.13 13.87 19.03
N ARG A 38 1.25 13.31 18.57
CA ARG A 38 2.38 14.10 18.05
C ARG A 38 2.00 14.87 16.78
N GLU A 39 1.30 14.23 15.85
CA GLU A 39 0.86 14.83 14.59
C GLU A 39 -0.16 15.96 14.79
N GLU A 40 -1.21 15.71 15.56
CA GLU A 40 -2.40 16.57 15.61
C GLU A 40 -2.35 17.58 16.77
N ILE A 41 -1.71 17.23 17.88
CA ILE A 41 -1.66 18.10 19.08
C ILE A 41 -0.33 18.85 19.17
N LEU A 42 0.80 18.14 18.99
CA LEU A 42 2.12 18.74 19.14
C LEU A 42 2.65 19.37 17.84
N GLY A 43 2.09 18.99 16.68
CA GLY A 43 2.61 19.38 15.37
C GLY A 43 4.01 18.82 15.06
N ASP A 44 4.49 17.87 15.85
CA ASP A 44 5.80 17.22 15.69
C ASP A 44 5.67 16.10 14.64
N LEU A 45 5.63 16.51 13.37
CA LEU A 45 5.39 15.62 12.23
C LEU A 45 6.51 14.59 12.06
N ALA A 46 7.76 14.97 12.32
CA ALA A 46 8.91 14.07 12.24
C ALA A 46 8.79 12.94 13.27
N ARG A 47 8.59 13.27 14.56
CA ARG A 47 8.43 12.23 15.57
C ARG A 47 7.13 11.44 15.46
N ALA A 48 6.11 12.00 14.80
CA ALA A 48 4.91 11.26 14.46
C ALA A 48 5.21 10.17 13.41
N ILE A 49 6.00 10.51 12.37
CA ILE A 49 6.48 9.55 11.37
C ILE A 49 7.24 8.42 12.06
N ASP A 50 8.20 8.72 12.95
CA ASP A 50 8.95 7.69 13.69
C ASP A 50 8.02 6.72 14.46
N SER A 51 6.96 7.23 15.08
CA SER A 51 5.97 6.40 15.79
C SER A 51 5.18 5.52 14.83
N TYR A 52 4.85 6.01 13.65
CA TYR A 52 4.12 5.25 12.64
C TYR A 52 5.02 4.21 11.94
N GLU A 53 6.29 4.51 11.69
CA GLU A 53 7.27 3.56 11.15
C GLU A 53 7.45 2.36 12.08
N LYS A 54 7.51 2.59 13.40
CA LYS A 54 7.53 1.49 14.38
C LYS A 54 6.32 0.57 14.30
N VAL A 55 5.14 1.09 13.93
CA VAL A 55 3.95 0.24 13.70
C VAL A 55 4.19 -0.68 12.50
N LEU A 56 4.80 -0.17 11.43
CA LEU A 56 5.11 -0.95 10.23
C LEU A 56 6.20 -1.99 10.50
N GLU A 57 7.20 -1.67 11.33
CA GLU A 57 8.29 -2.57 11.68
C GLU A 57 7.86 -3.70 12.62
N ILE A 58 7.19 -3.34 13.73
CA ILE A 58 6.91 -4.26 14.83
C ILE A 58 5.58 -5.00 14.59
N HIS A 59 4.62 -4.33 13.94
CA HIS A 59 3.24 -4.80 13.81
C HIS A 59 2.78 -4.93 12.36
N ALA A 60 3.68 -5.23 11.42
CA ALA A 60 3.39 -5.39 10.00
C ALA A 60 2.18 -6.31 9.71
N ARG A 61 2.04 -7.40 10.49
CA ARG A 61 0.95 -8.38 10.34
C ARG A 61 -0.43 -7.84 10.75
N ASN A 62 -0.48 -6.76 11.52
CA ASN A 62 -1.72 -6.06 11.82
C ASN A 62 -2.03 -5.09 10.67
N HIS A 63 -2.50 -5.63 9.54
CA HIS A 63 -2.75 -4.86 8.31
C HIS A 63 -3.62 -3.63 8.54
N ARG A 64 -4.65 -3.74 9.41
CA ARG A 64 -5.50 -2.60 9.78
C ARG A 64 -4.69 -1.44 10.37
N SER A 65 -3.78 -1.74 11.29
CA SER A 65 -2.97 -0.71 11.98
C SER A 65 -1.82 -0.24 11.09
N ALA A 66 -1.17 -1.16 10.39
CA ALA A 66 -0.09 -0.88 9.46
C ALA A 66 -0.56 0.02 8.30
N ALA A 67 -1.70 -0.29 7.66
CA ALA A 67 -2.28 0.56 6.61
C ALA A 67 -2.57 1.98 7.10
N ARG A 68 -3.17 2.11 8.30
CA ARG A 68 -3.43 3.41 8.92
C ARG A 68 -2.13 4.17 9.20
N ALA A 69 -1.09 3.50 9.70
CA ALA A 69 0.21 4.11 9.95
C ALA A 69 0.83 4.61 8.63
N GLN A 70 0.87 3.76 7.60
CA GLN A 70 1.39 4.10 6.28
C GLN A 70 0.69 5.33 5.67
N TYR A 71 -0.65 5.38 5.74
CA TYR A 71 -1.41 6.53 5.28
C TYR A 71 -1.08 7.81 6.08
N ARG A 72 -0.93 7.68 7.40
CA ARG A 72 -0.60 8.81 8.28
C ARG A 72 0.82 9.34 8.04
N ILE A 73 1.79 8.49 7.71
CA ILE A 73 3.12 8.91 7.25
C ILE A 73 2.98 9.80 6.01
N GLY A 74 2.21 9.37 5.01
CA GLY A 74 1.93 10.18 3.82
C GLY A 74 1.30 11.54 4.16
N ARG A 75 0.40 11.59 5.16
CA ARG A 75 -0.23 12.84 5.62
C ARG A 75 0.77 13.78 6.31
N CYS A 76 1.67 13.25 7.13
CA CYS A 76 2.73 14.04 7.74
C CYS A 76 3.67 14.62 6.68
N LEU A 77 4.10 13.82 5.71
CA LEU A 77 4.93 14.26 4.60
C LEU A 77 4.24 15.32 3.73
N GLU A 78 2.94 15.15 3.45
CA GLU A 78 2.12 16.14 2.76
C GLU A 78 2.10 17.48 3.53
N LYS A 79 1.91 17.45 4.85
CA LYS A 79 1.96 18.65 5.71
C LYS A 79 3.34 19.30 5.74
N MET A 80 4.41 18.52 5.54
CA MET A 80 5.79 19.01 5.41
C MET A 80 6.16 19.47 3.99
N ALA A 81 5.20 19.47 3.05
CA ALA A 81 5.42 19.74 1.62
C ALA A 81 6.39 18.77 0.92
N ALA A 82 6.70 17.62 1.52
CA ALA A 82 7.48 16.54 0.93
C ALA A 82 6.60 15.68 0.02
N LEU A 83 6.13 16.27 -1.09
CA LEU A 83 5.09 15.69 -1.94
C LEU A 83 5.53 14.41 -2.65
N THR A 84 6.81 14.27 -2.97
CA THR A 84 7.35 13.07 -3.63
C THR A 84 7.31 11.88 -2.69
N GLU A 85 7.77 12.07 -1.47
CA GLU A 85 7.77 11.08 -0.40
C GLU A 85 6.33 10.76 0.04
N ALA A 86 5.46 11.77 0.12
CA ALA A 86 4.04 11.56 0.40
C ALA A 86 3.37 10.65 -0.65
N ARG A 87 3.67 10.85 -1.94
CA ARG A 87 3.19 9.99 -3.03
C ARG A 87 3.67 8.55 -2.86
N VAL A 88 4.95 8.35 -2.58
CA VAL A 88 5.51 7.01 -2.31
C VAL A 88 4.78 6.35 -1.13
N ALA A 89 4.57 7.09 -0.05
CA ALA A 89 3.89 6.56 1.13
C ALA A 89 2.43 6.17 0.84
N TYR A 90 1.67 6.97 0.10
CA TYR A 90 0.30 6.65 -0.27
C TYR A 90 0.20 5.50 -1.27
N ARG A 91 1.11 5.40 -2.25
CA ARG A 91 1.15 4.26 -3.19
C ARG A 91 1.48 2.94 -2.49
N ALA A 92 2.34 2.98 -1.46
CA ALA A 92 2.59 1.81 -0.63
C ALA A 92 1.32 1.30 0.06
N VAL A 93 0.37 2.19 0.42
CA VAL A 93 -0.97 1.76 0.89
C VAL A 93 -1.69 0.93 -0.16
N LEU A 94 -1.72 1.40 -1.40
CA LEU A 94 -2.44 0.73 -2.50
C LEU A 94 -1.82 -0.63 -2.84
N ARG A 95 -0.48 -0.71 -2.81
CA ARG A 95 0.26 -1.93 -3.15
C ARG A 95 0.17 -2.99 -2.05
N THR A 96 0.43 -2.61 -0.81
CA THR A 96 0.66 -3.58 0.28
C THR A 96 -0.58 -3.83 1.14
N PHE A 97 -1.55 -2.91 1.14
CA PHE A 97 -2.75 -2.99 1.98
C PHE A 97 -4.03 -2.87 1.15
N SER A 98 -4.04 -3.50 -0.03
CA SER A 98 -5.17 -3.48 -0.98
C SER A 98 -6.46 -4.05 -0.38
N ASP A 99 -6.35 -4.90 0.64
CA ASP A 99 -7.43 -5.48 1.43
C ASP A 99 -8.10 -4.48 2.40
N GLN A 100 -7.41 -3.38 2.75
CA GLN A 100 -7.89 -2.36 3.69
C GLN A 100 -8.65 -1.23 2.96
N ALA A 101 -9.82 -1.57 2.40
CA ALA A 101 -10.61 -0.74 1.49
C ALA A 101 -10.80 0.74 1.91
N ASP A 102 -11.08 1.00 3.18
CA ASP A 102 -11.28 2.37 3.67
C ASP A 102 -10.02 3.23 3.54
N VAL A 103 -8.86 2.66 3.89
CA VAL A 103 -7.57 3.37 3.86
C VAL A 103 -7.09 3.51 2.42
N VAL A 104 -7.32 2.49 1.58
CA VAL A 104 -7.06 2.54 0.13
C VAL A 104 -7.81 3.70 -0.53
N ARG A 105 -9.10 3.87 -0.20
CA ARG A 105 -9.90 5.01 -0.70
C ARG A 105 -9.30 6.35 -0.28
N LEU A 106 -8.87 6.49 0.98
CA LEU A 106 -8.23 7.71 1.48
C LEU A 106 -6.90 7.99 0.79
N ALA A 107 -6.08 6.96 0.56
CA ALA A 107 -4.81 7.09 -0.14
C ALA A 107 -5.00 7.55 -1.60
N ARG A 108 -5.97 6.98 -2.34
CA ARG A 108 -6.31 7.44 -3.70
C ARG A 108 -6.74 8.91 -3.75
N ALA A 109 -7.57 9.33 -2.80
CA ALA A 109 -7.99 10.73 -2.71
C ALA A 109 -6.80 11.66 -2.39
N ALA A 110 -5.89 11.22 -1.52
CA ALA A 110 -4.69 11.98 -1.17
C ALA A 110 -3.73 12.10 -2.35
N LEU A 111 -3.52 11.03 -3.13
CA LEU A 111 -2.70 11.04 -4.34
C LEU A 111 -3.16 12.09 -5.36
N ARG A 112 -4.47 12.19 -5.60
CA ARG A 112 -5.04 13.25 -6.45
C ARG A 112 -4.75 14.65 -5.92
N ARG A 113 -4.83 14.83 -4.60
CA ARG A 113 -4.58 16.13 -3.97
C ARG A 113 -3.11 16.56 -4.06
N VAL A 114 -2.17 15.62 -3.98
CA VAL A 114 -0.73 15.91 -4.10
C VAL A 114 -0.23 15.93 -5.55
N GLY A 115 -1.15 16.03 -6.53
CA GLY A 115 -0.81 16.11 -7.95
C GLY A 115 -0.17 14.83 -8.48
N ASP A 116 -0.57 13.67 -7.94
CA ASP A 116 -0.28 12.39 -8.58
C ASP A 116 -1.34 12.10 -9.64
N ASP A 117 -1.15 12.71 -10.79
CA ASP A 117 -2.05 12.56 -11.93
C ASP A 117 -1.98 11.15 -12.53
N ALA A 118 -1.04 10.28 -12.14
CA ALA A 118 -1.00 8.90 -12.63
C ALA A 118 -2.25 8.09 -12.22
N VAL A 119 -2.86 8.41 -11.07
CA VAL A 119 -4.13 7.80 -10.59
C VAL A 119 -5.36 8.31 -11.36
N VAL A 120 -5.23 9.46 -12.03
CA VAL A 120 -6.26 10.08 -12.88
C VAL A 120 -6.01 9.74 -14.36
N GLY A 121 -4.74 9.61 -14.73
CA GLY A 121 -4.22 9.40 -16.07
C GLY A 121 -4.59 8.05 -16.63
N THR A 122 -4.82 7.01 -15.82
CA THR A 122 -5.42 5.76 -16.29
C THR A 122 -6.85 5.94 -16.78
N GLY A 123 -7.65 6.85 -16.21
CA GLY A 123 -9.00 7.12 -16.73
C GLY A 123 -8.97 7.80 -18.10
N ASP A 124 -8.11 8.80 -18.26
CA ASP A 124 -7.90 9.51 -19.53
C ASP A 124 -7.21 8.62 -20.57
N LEU A 125 -6.20 7.85 -20.17
CA LEU A 125 -5.50 6.87 -21.00
C LEU A 125 -6.41 5.69 -21.37
N THR A 126 -7.27 5.20 -20.48
CA THR A 126 -8.27 4.19 -20.81
C THR A 126 -9.23 4.74 -21.85
N LEU A 127 -9.75 5.96 -21.68
CA LEU A 127 -10.61 6.59 -22.69
C LEU A 127 -9.86 6.83 -24.02
N ARG A 128 -8.61 7.30 -23.98
CA ARG A 128 -7.79 7.51 -25.18
C ARG A 128 -7.48 6.21 -25.88
N LEU A 129 -7.11 5.14 -25.17
CA LEU A 129 -6.84 3.83 -25.74
C LEU A 129 -8.12 3.18 -26.28
N LEU A 130 -9.26 3.33 -25.58
CA LEU A 130 -10.57 2.92 -26.07
C LEU A 130 -10.93 3.59 -27.41
N LEU A 131 -10.61 4.88 -27.56
CA LEU A 131 -10.85 5.65 -28.78
C LEU A 131 -9.81 5.37 -29.89
N GLU A 132 -8.52 5.37 -29.56
CA GLU A 132 -7.41 5.19 -30.51
C GLU A 132 -7.36 3.77 -31.08
N HIS A 133 -7.54 2.76 -30.23
CA HIS A 133 -7.42 1.35 -30.64
C HIS A 133 -8.78 0.71 -30.95
N SER A 134 -9.86 1.51 -30.95
CA SER A 134 -11.23 1.01 -31.16
C SER A 134 -11.58 -0.17 -30.22
N MET A 135 -10.98 -0.19 -29.03
CA MET A 135 -11.22 -1.20 -27.99
C MET A 135 -12.59 -1.04 -27.30
N LEU A 136 -13.46 -0.19 -27.84
CA LEU A 136 -14.86 -0.16 -27.44
C LEU A 136 -15.41 -1.58 -27.59
N PRO A 137 -16.01 -2.15 -26.54
CA PRO A 137 -16.66 -3.43 -26.68
C PRO A 137 -17.74 -3.25 -27.75
N MET A 138 -17.54 -3.82 -28.94
CA MET A 138 -18.59 -3.89 -29.98
C MET A 138 -19.85 -4.59 -29.45
N ASN A 139 -19.75 -5.23 -28.29
CA ASN A 139 -20.82 -5.81 -27.53
C ASN A 139 -20.63 -5.53 -26.03
N PRO A 140 -21.54 -4.83 -25.33
CA PRO A 140 -21.44 -4.51 -23.90
C PRO A 140 -21.38 -5.74 -22.96
N HIS A 141 -21.63 -6.95 -23.48
CA HIS A 141 -21.43 -8.21 -22.77
C HIS A 141 -20.02 -8.82 -22.92
N ARG A 142 -19.14 -8.23 -23.73
CA ARG A 142 -17.73 -8.62 -23.77
C ARG A 142 -16.97 -7.87 -22.67
N PRO A 143 -16.25 -8.58 -21.79
CA PRO A 143 -15.35 -7.93 -20.84
C PRO A 143 -14.32 -7.08 -21.61
N ALA A 144 -13.81 -6.02 -20.98
CA ALA A 144 -12.85 -5.13 -21.61
C ALA A 144 -11.52 -5.85 -21.88
N GLU A 145 -10.87 -5.58 -23.02
CA GLU A 145 -9.60 -6.22 -23.44
C GLU A 145 -8.36 -5.72 -22.65
N PHE A 146 -8.59 -5.21 -21.43
CA PHE A 146 -7.60 -4.60 -20.57
C PHE A 146 -7.84 -4.90 -19.09
N ASP A 147 -6.81 -4.75 -18.26
CA ASP A 147 -6.90 -4.75 -16.80
C ASP A 147 -6.01 -3.66 -16.20
N LEU A 148 -6.40 -3.14 -15.05
CA LEU A 148 -5.66 -2.10 -14.33
C LEU A 148 -4.80 -2.74 -13.23
N SER A 149 -3.59 -2.24 -13.05
CA SER A 149 -2.76 -2.62 -11.91
C SER A 149 -3.44 -2.20 -10.60
N PRO A 150 -3.19 -2.91 -9.48
CA PRO A 150 -3.82 -2.60 -8.18
C PRO A 150 -3.54 -1.17 -7.67
N ASP A 151 -2.33 -0.68 -7.96
CA ASP A 151 -1.88 0.70 -7.71
C ASP A 151 -2.55 1.74 -8.63
N GLY A 152 -3.20 1.30 -9.72
CA GLY A 152 -3.87 2.14 -10.72
C GLY A 152 -2.92 2.86 -11.67
N GLU A 153 -1.62 2.58 -11.63
CA GLU A 153 -0.62 3.31 -12.42
C GLU A 153 -0.39 2.74 -13.82
N ARG A 154 -0.74 1.46 -14.01
CA ARG A 154 -0.43 0.69 -15.20
C ARG A 154 -1.70 0.03 -15.72
N LEU A 155 -1.82 0.00 -17.04
CA LEU A 155 -2.85 -0.73 -17.75
C LEU A 155 -2.16 -1.82 -18.54
N VAL A 156 -2.65 -3.05 -18.45
CA VAL A 156 -2.31 -4.08 -19.42
C VAL A 156 -3.46 -4.18 -20.42
N PHE A 157 -3.16 -4.21 -21.71
CA PHE A 157 -4.16 -4.32 -22.76
C PHE A 157 -3.65 -5.15 -23.93
N ARG A 158 -4.57 -5.69 -24.71
CA ARG A 158 -4.27 -6.36 -25.98
C ARG A 158 -4.37 -5.37 -27.13
N ASP A 159 -3.35 -5.34 -27.99
CA ASP A 159 -3.42 -4.73 -29.32
C ASP A 159 -3.16 -5.83 -30.36
N ARG A 160 -4.23 -6.24 -31.06
CA ARG A 160 -4.20 -7.31 -32.06
C ARG A 160 -3.57 -8.61 -31.52
N SER A 161 -2.37 -8.97 -31.95
CA SER A 161 -1.65 -10.17 -31.47
C SER A 161 -0.66 -9.88 -30.35
N LYS A 162 -0.55 -8.64 -29.87
CA LYS A 162 0.45 -8.24 -28.88
C LYS A 162 -0.20 -7.92 -27.55
N LEU A 163 0.42 -8.41 -26.49
CA LEU A 163 0.16 -7.96 -25.14
C LEU A 163 1.02 -6.73 -24.85
N GLN A 164 0.41 -5.67 -24.35
CA GLN A 164 1.06 -4.40 -24.11
C GLN A 164 0.75 -3.88 -22.71
N ILE A 165 1.68 -3.11 -22.15
CA ILE A 165 1.52 -2.46 -20.84
C ILE A 165 1.82 -0.97 -20.99
N SER A 166 0.98 -0.12 -20.39
CA SER A 166 1.28 1.30 -20.23
C SER A 166 2.24 1.51 -19.05
N GLY A 167 3.32 2.24 -19.27
CA GLY A 167 4.18 2.71 -18.19
C GLY A 167 3.56 3.87 -17.42
N ASP A 168 3.75 3.89 -16.10
CA ASP A 168 3.90 5.11 -15.29
C ASP A 168 2.89 6.26 -15.52
N GLY A 169 1.63 5.98 -15.84
CA GLY A 169 0.62 7.00 -16.18
C GLY A 169 0.89 7.77 -17.49
N ARG A 170 1.85 7.33 -18.31
CA ARG A 170 2.16 7.86 -19.64
C ARG A 170 1.88 6.81 -20.70
N ALA A 171 1.64 7.24 -21.94
CA ALA A 171 1.46 6.36 -23.09
C ALA A 171 2.78 5.67 -23.53
N VAL A 172 3.58 5.19 -22.58
CA VAL A 172 4.76 4.36 -22.87
C VAL A 172 4.27 2.93 -22.97
N ILE A 173 3.98 2.52 -24.20
CA ILE A 173 3.52 1.18 -24.53
C ILE A 173 4.74 0.26 -24.65
N ARG A 174 4.86 -0.74 -23.76
CA ARG A 174 5.91 -1.77 -23.89
C ARG A 174 5.28 -3.08 -24.37
N PRO A 175 5.82 -3.71 -25.43
CA PRO A 175 5.40 -5.05 -25.82
C PRO A 175 5.84 -6.06 -24.75
N LEU A 176 4.91 -6.88 -24.29
CA LEU A 176 5.12 -7.85 -23.22
C LEU A 176 5.24 -9.28 -23.78
N ALA A 177 4.40 -9.64 -24.76
CA ALA A 177 4.44 -10.93 -25.44
C ALA A 177 3.67 -10.87 -26.78
N ASP A 178 4.01 -11.78 -27.70
CA ASP A 178 3.12 -12.14 -28.81
C ASP A 178 2.20 -13.26 -28.32
N ILE A 179 0.88 -13.00 -28.35
CA ILE A 179 -0.15 -13.88 -27.79
C ILE A 179 -1.01 -14.55 -28.88
N GLY A 180 -0.70 -14.31 -30.15
CA GLY A 180 -1.47 -14.86 -31.27
C GLY A 180 -2.89 -14.26 -31.37
N THR A 181 -3.76 -14.91 -32.15
CA THR A 181 -5.13 -14.43 -32.44
C THR A 181 -6.20 -15.03 -31.53
N GLU A 182 -5.85 -15.96 -30.64
CA GLU A 182 -6.83 -16.60 -29.74
C GLU A 182 -7.48 -15.58 -28.79
N LEU A 183 -8.79 -15.74 -28.56
CA LEU A 183 -9.66 -14.69 -27.99
C LEU A 183 -9.94 -14.83 -26.48
N TRP A 184 -9.34 -15.80 -25.78
CA TRP A 184 -9.63 -16.05 -24.35
C TRP A 184 -8.44 -16.62 -23.58
N PRO A 185 -8.22 -16.27 -22.28
CA PRO A 185 -8.75 -15.17 -21.48
C PRO A 185 -7.82 -13.95 -21.52
N MET A 186 -8.41 -12.82 -21.14
CA MET A 186 -7.78 -11.50 -21.11
C MET A 186 -6.63 -11.42 -20.09
N PRO A 187 -5.68 -10.50 -20.30
CA PRO A 187 -4.63 -10.27 -19.33
C PRO A 187 -5.22 -9.79 -18.00
N ARG A 188 -4.76 -10.36 -16.89
CA ARG A 188 -5.19 -9.97 -15.54
C ARG A 188 -4.00 -9.69 -14.65
N TRP A 189 -4.03 -8.56 -13.95
CA TRP A 189 -3.01 -8.25 -12.96
C TRP A 189 -3.19 -9.10 -11.71
N SER A 190 -2.08 -9.52 -11.11
CA SER A 190 -2.11 -10.08 -9.76
C SER A 190 -2.54 -9.00 -8.75
N PRO A 191 -3.15 -9.37 -7.61
CA PRO A 191 -3.57 -8.42 -6.56
C PRO A 191 -2.45 -7.53 -6.02
N GLU A 192 -1.20 -8.00 -6.13
CA GLU A 192 0.01 -7.27 -5.73
C GLU A 192 0.63 -6.43 -6.86
N GLY A 193 0.16 -6.59 -8.11
CA GLY A 193 0.64 -5.84 -9.28
C GLY A 193 2.01 -6.27 -9.81
N GLU A 194 2.47 -7.46 -9.43
CA GLU A 194 3.78 -8.01 -9.83
C GLU A 194 3.70 -8.90 -11.07
N HIS A 195 2.57 -9.59 -11.28
CA HIS A 195 2.42 -10.58 -12.32
C HIS A 195 1.20 -10.28 -13.19
N ILE A 196 1.25 -10.70 -14.44
CA ILE A 196 0.12 -10.65 -15.38
C ILE A 196 -0.15 -12.07 -15.85
N ALA A 197 -1.36 -12.57 -15.62
CA ALA A 197 -1.83 -13.81 -16.21
C ALA A 197 -2.39 -13.52 -17.61
N TYR A 198 -1.96 -14.26 -18.63
CA TYR A 198 -2.46 -14.18 -20.01
C TYR A 198 -2.45 -15.57 -20.66
N MET A 199 -3.24 -15.79 -21.71
CA MET A 199 -3.05 -16.94 -22.61
C MET A 199 -2.49 -16.49 -23.95
N ALA A 200 -1.62 -17.34 -24.52
CA ALA A 200 -1.04 -17.19 -25.84
C ALA A 200 -1.34 -18.45 -26.65
N GLY A 201 -2.00 -18.27 -27.79
CA GLY A 201 -2.27 -19.36 -28.72
C GLY A 201 -1.20 -19.39 -29.81
N HIS A 202 -0.34 -20.41 -29.81
CA HIS A 202 0.51 -20.70 -30.96
C HIS A 202 -0.28 -21.62 -31.89
N GLY A 203 -0.70 -21.09 -33.04
CA GLY A 203 -1.38 -21.89 -34.06
C GLY A 203 -0.49 -23.06 -34.49
N THR A 204 -1.05 -24.28 -34.45
CA THR A 204 -0.48 -25.46 -35.12
C THR A 204 -0.72 -25.41 -36.61
#